data_AF-A0A3D2IC02-F1
#
_entry.id   AF-A0A3D2IC02-F1
#
_cell.length_a   1.000
_cell.length_b   1.000
_cell.length_c   1.000
_cell.angle_alpha   90.00
_cell.angle_beta   90.00
_cell.angle_gamma   90.00
#
_symmetry.space_group_name_H-M   'P 1'
#
loop_
_entity.id
_entity.type
_entity.pdbx_description
1 polymer ?
#
loop_
_entity_poly.entity_id
_entity_poly.type
_entity_poly.pdbx_seq_one_letter_code
_entity_poly.pdbx_strand_id
1 'polypeptide(L)'
;MKNIGVKLLFVVLGFTIITACGETEEERRAKERARMDSLRQVQQQQIAEEMARLEEENTSDATDEDEATTEAMSENNMAYSFVENGEYAVQVGAFRSEDKAKGYIAKWSDRNYPSVYTVKIGEEEYGDVWFRVRVGFFGSKEEAAKLGAELAEEINSGYWVSKVR
;
A
#
# COMPACT_ATOMS: atom_id res chain seq x y z
N MET A 1 20.09 -61.39 48.98
CA MET A 1 20.04 -60.59 47.73
C MET A 1 18.62 -60.04 47.47
N LYS A 2 18.07 -59.16 48.33
CA LYS A 2 16.69 -58.66 48.19
C LYS A 2 16.57 -57.12 48.11
N ASN A 3 17.66 -56.40 48.38
CA ASN A 3 17.69 -54.94 48.44
C ASN A 3 18.42 -54.31 47.24
N ILE A 4 18.90 -55.13 46.30
CA ILE A 4 19.66 -54.71 45.12
C ILE A 4 18.71 -54.23 44.02
N GLY A 5 17.58 -54.92 43.80
CA GLY A 5 16.59 -54.54 42.79
C GLY A 5 15.93 -53.18 43.08
N VAL A 6 15.58 -52.92 44.34
CA VAL A 6 14.97 -51.62 44.73
C VAL A 6 15.97 -50.47 44.60
N LYS A 7 17.24 -50.68 44.98
CA LYS A 7 18.30 -49.67 44.81
C LYS A 7 18.62 -49.41 43.34
N LEU A 8 18.61 -50.43 42.49
CA LEU A 8 18.77 -50.28 41.04
C LEU A 8 17.62 -49.50 40.41
N LEU A 9 16.38 -49.72 40.86
CA LEU A 9 15.21 -49.01 40.35
C LEU A 9 15.24 -47.51 40.70
N PHE A 10 15.71 -47.15 41.90
CA PHE A 10 15.89 -45.74 42.28
C PHE A 10 17.06 -45.05 41.57
N VAL A 11 18.14 -45.75 41.26
CA VAL A 11 19.30 -45.19 40.52
C VAL A 11 18.94 -44.91 39.07
N VAL A 12 18.13 -45.75 38.43
CA VAL A 12 17.67 -45.54 37.04
C VAL A 12 16.66 -44.38 36.96
N LEU A 13 15.80 -44.20 37.97
CA LEU A 13 14.83 -43.10 38.01
C LEU A 13 15.47 -41.74 38.32
N GLY A 14 16.63 -41.70 39.00
CA GLY A 14 17.37 -40.47 39.28
C GLY A 14 18.21 -39.96 38.11
N PHE A 15 18.61 -40.84 37.19
CA PHE A 15 19.50 -40.48 36.07
C PHE A 15 18.77 -39.84 34.88
N THR A 16 17.44 -39.97 34.79
CA THR A 16 16.64 -39.39 33.70
C THR A 16 16.32 -37.90 33.90
N ILE A 17 16.66 -37.32 35.06
CA ILE A 17 16.35 -35.93 35.42
C ILE A 17 17.48 -34.96 34.98
N ILE A 18 18.64 -35.47 34.53
CA ILE A 18 19.84 -34.65 34.30
C ILE A 18 20.04 -34.28 32.81
N THR A 19 19.22 -34.77 31.88
CA THR A 19 19.33 -34.44 30.44
C THR A 19 18.34 -33.37 29.97
N ALA A 20 17.92 -32.46 30.85
CA ALA A 20 17.10 -31.31 30.50
C ALA A 20 17.92 -30.01 30.60
N CYS A 21 19.07 -29.96 29.91
CA CYS A 21 19.79 -28.72 29.60
C CYS A 21 19.80 -28.46 28.09
N GLY A 22 18.64 -28.67 27.45
CA GLY A 22 18.33 -28.11 26.14
C GLY A 22 17.28 -27.03 26.34
N GLU A 23 17.54 -25.81 25.81
CA GLU A 23 16.56 -24.71 25.75
C GLU A 23 15.21 -25.32 25.36
N THR A 24 14.22 -25.23 26.25
CA THR A 24 12.91 -25.81 25.98
C THR A 24 12.33 -25.15 24.72
N GLU A 25 11.52 -25.85 23.93
CA GLU A 25 10.98 -25.26 22.69
C GLU A 25 10.24 -23.93 22.93
N GLU A 26 9.71 -23.72 24.13
CA GLU A 26 9.07 -22.48 24.56
C GLU A 26 10.08 -21.32 24.69
N GLU A 27 11.25 -21.55 25.28
CA GLU A 27 12.30 -20.53 25.41
C GLU A 27 12.87 -20.14 24.04
N ARG A 28 13.06 -21.11 23.14
CA ARG A 28 13.50 -20.83 21.76
C ARG A 28 12.49 -19.98 21.00
N ARG A 29 11.20 -20.31 21.10
CA ARG A 29 10.11 -19.54 20.48
C ARG A 29 9.98 -18.15 21.10
N ALA A 30 10.19 -18.00 22.42
CA ALA A 30 10.17 -16.71 23.10
C ALA A 30 11.31 -15.81 22.60
N LYS A 31 12.51 -16.36 22.43
CA LYS A 31 13.68 -15.65 21.89
C LYS A 31 13.52 -15.25 20.42
N GLU A 32 12.93 -16.11 19.59
CA GLU A 32 12.60 -15.79 18.21
C GLU A 32 11.54 -14.69 18.11
N ARG A 33 10.50 -14.74 18.96
CA ARG A 33 9.48 -13.67 19.04
C ARG A 33 10.10 -12.34 19.46
N ALA A 34 10.97 -12.34 20.48
CA ALA A 34 11.66 -11.13 20.92
C ALA A 34 12.56 -10.53 19.82
N ARG A 35 13.24 -11.37 19.03
CA ARG A 35 14.00 -10.90 17.85
C ARG A 35 13.10 -10.28 16.79
N MET A 36 11.97 -10.91 16.47
CA MET A 36 11.04 -10.39 15.47
C MET A 36 10.36 -9.10 15.93
N ASP A 37 10.07 -8.96 17.22
CA ASP A 37 9.50 -7.76 17.80
C ASP A 37 10.50 -6.60 17.79
N SER A 38 11.77 -6.89 18.12
CA SER A 38 12.86 -5.91 18.02
C SER A 38 13.04 -5.39 16.58
N LEU A 39 12.93 -6.26 15.57
CA LEU A 39 13.01 -5.86 14.16
C LEU A 39 11.86 -4.92 13.76
N ARG A 40 10.62 -5.22 14.20
CA ARG A 40 9.47 -4.35 13.94
C ARG A 40 9.60 -3.01 14.62
N GLN A 41 10.10 -2.99 15.84
CA GLN A 41 10.29 -1.76 16.59
C GLN A 41 11.32 -0.85 15.92
N VAL A 42 12.45 -1.39 15.46
CA VAL A 42 13.45 -0.62 14.69
C VAL A 42 12.87 -0.12 13.38
N GLN A 43 12.09 -0.94 12.67
CA GLN A 43 11.42 -0.52 11.45
C GLN A 43 10.41 0.61 11.71
N GLN A 44 9.61 0.50 12.77
CA GLN A 44 8.65 1.55 13.16
C GLN A 44 9.35 2.83 13.57
N GLN A 45 10.51 2.75 14.23
CA GLN A 45 11.32 3.92 14.56
C GLN A 45 11.87 4.60 13.32
N GLN A 46 12.38 3.84 12.34
CA GLN A 46 12.87 4.39 11.07
C GLN A 46 11.74 5.06 10.28
N ILE A 47 10.56 4.43 10.21
CA ILE A 47 9.38 5.01 9.56
C ILE A 47 8.95 6.30 10.29
N ALA A 48 8.94 6.31 11.62
CA ALA A 48 8.56 7.49 12.40
C ALA A 48 9.58 8.64 12.26
N GLU A 49 10.87 8.34 12.24
CA GLU A 49 11.94 9.32 12.02
C GLU A 49 11.90 9.88 10.58
N GLU A 50 11.64 9.03 9.60
CA GLU A 50 11.43 9.46 8.22
C GLU A 50 10.19 10.35 8.08
N MET A 51 9.07 9.97 8.70
CA MET A 51 7.85 10.78 8.75
C MET A 51 8.09 12.14 9.43
N ALA A 52 8.83 12.18 10.54
CA ALA A 52 9.17 13.42 11.23
C ALA A 52 10.10 14.32 10.41
N ARG A 53 11.07 13.74 9.69
CA ARG A 53 11.94 14.50 8.78
C ARG A 53 11.15 15.12 7.63
N LEU A 54 10.24 14.36 7.05
CA LEU A 54 9.34 14.85 5.99
C LEU A 54 8.42 15.97 6.50
N GLU A 55 7.94 15.87 7.75
CA GLU A 55 7.10 16.91 8.38
C GLU A 55 7.88 18.20 8.70
N GLU A 56 9.15 18.09 9.12
CA GLU A 56 10.05 19.25 9.30
C GLU A 56 10.39 19.91 7.96
N GLU A 57 10.67 19.13 6.92
CA GLU A 57 10.88 19.63 5.55
C GLU A 57 9.64 20.40 5.08
N ASN A 58 8.43 19.87 5.32
CA ASN A 58 7.16 20.50 4.94
C ASN A 58 6.82 21.77 5.75
N THR A 59 7.18 21.81 7.04
CA THR A 59 6.91 22.96 7.92
C THR A 59 7.83 24.17 7.65
N SER A 60 9.01 23.95 7.05
CA SER A 60 9.95 25.03 6.74
C SER A 60 9.57 25.89 5.51
N ASP A 61 8.58 25.47 4.73
CA ASP A 61 8.02 26.20 3.58
C ASP A 61 6.68 26.90 3.93
N ALA A 62 6.19 26.74 5.16
CA ALA A 62 4.84 27.17 5.58
C ALA A 62 4.80 28.57 6.23
N THR A 63 5.42 29.57 5.60
CA THR A 63 5.02 30.97 5.85
C THR A 63 4.49 31.55 4.56
N ASP A 64 3.17 31.71 4.58
CA ASP A 64 2.29 32.33 3.61
C ASP A 64 1.66 31.38 2.57
N GLU A 65 0.35 31.28 2.71
CA GLU A 65 -0.67 30.88 1.72
C GLU A 65 -1.30 29.47 1.91
N ASP A 66 -2.60 29.53 2.22
CA ASP A 66 -3.57 28.44 2.31
C ASP A 66 -3.60 27.59 1.01
N GLU A 67 -2.70 26.63 0.79
CA GLU A 67 -2.79 25.70 -0.36
C GLU A 67 -1.82 24.51 -0.20
N ALA A 68 -2.21 23.41 0.48
CA ALA A 68 -1.29 22.30 0.70
C ALA A 68 -1.94 20.91 0.77
N THR A 69 -2.41 20.40 -0.38
CA THR A 69 -2.42 18.96 -0.67
C THR A 69 -2.10 18.70 -2.14
N THR A 70 -0.96 19.20 -2.63
CA THR A 70 -0.44 18.79 -3.95
C THR A 70 1.09 18.82 -4.00
N GLU A 71 1.78 18.40 -2.94
CA GLU A 71 3.26 18.37 -2.93
C GLU A 71 3.80 16.95 -2.77
N ALA A 72 3.56 16.13 -3.79
CA ALA A 72 4.37 14.94 -4.09
C ALA A 72 4.21 14.51 -5.55
N MET A 73 4.16 15.48 -6.48
CA MET A 73 4.36 15.20 -7.90
C MET A 73 5.54 16.02 -8.40
N SER A 74 6.71 15.48 -8.07
CA SER A 74 7.88 15.39 -8.93
C SER A 74 7.99 16.48 -9.99
N GLU A 75 8.99 17.33 -9.80
CA GLU A 75 9.65 18.21 -10.76
C GLU A 75 9.92 17.55 -12.13
N ASN A 76 8.86 17.36 -12.90
CA ASN A 76 8.90 17.28 -14.34
C ASN A 76 7.94 18.35 -14.80
N ASN A 77 8.32 19.10 -15.82
CA ASN A 77 7.58 20.23 -16.36
C ASN A 77 6.25 19.75 -16.97
N MET A 78 5.32 19.30 -16.12
CA MET A 78 4.01 18.77 -16.50
C MET A 78 3.15 19.97 -16.86
N ALA A 79 2.79 20.06 -18.13
CA ALA A 79 2.02 21.16 -18.69
C ALA A 79 0.51 21.07 -18.32
N TYR A 80 0.20 20.52 -17.14
CA TYR A 80 -1.13 20.28 -16.61
C TYR A 80 -1.13 20.33 -15.08
N SER A 81 -2.19 20.91 -14.50
CA SER A 81 -2.40 21.01 -13.06
C SER A 81 -3.63 20.19 -12.63
N PHE A 82 -3.55 19.58 -11.45
CA PHE A 82 -4.66 18.85 -10.84
C PHE A 82 -5.50 19.81 -10.01
N VAL A 83 -6.82 19.76 -10.19
CA VAL A 83 -7.78 20.61 -9.47
C VAL A 83 -8.72 19.71 -8.69
N GLU A 84 -8.82 19.87 -7.37
CA GLU A 84 -9.65 19.02 -6.50
C GLU A 84 -11.11 18.89 -7.00
N ASN A 85 -11.66 19.99 -7.54
CA ASN A 85 -13.00 20.05 -8.12
C ASN A 85 -13.00 20.24 -9.65
N GLY A 86 -12.05 19.61 -10.35
CA GLY A 86 -11.96 19.69 -11.80
C GLY A 86 -13.21 19.16 -12.52
N GLU A 87 -13.65 19.86 -13.57
CA GLU A 87 -14.81 19.46 -14.37
C GLU A 87 -14.51 18.28 -15.31
N TYR A 88 -13.23 18.03 -15.59
CA TYR A 88 -12.77 17.04 -16.57
C TYR A 88 -11.90 15.97 -15.93
N ALA A 89 -11.99 14.75 -16.44
CA ALA A 89 -11.12 13.64 -16.04
C ALA A 89 -10.75 12.81 -17.27
N VAL A 90 -9.55 12.21 -17.21
CA VAL A 90 -9.08 11.27 -18.22
C VAL A 90 -9.63 9.91 -17.89
N GLN A 91 -10.34 9.31 -18.83
CA GLN A 91 -10.77 7.93 -18.69
C GLN A 91 -9.90 7.04 -19.59
N VAL A 92 -9.35 5.99 -18.99
CA VAL A 92 -8.38 5.08 -19.63
C VAL A 92 -8.94 3.66 -19.80
N GLY A 93 -10.10 3.38 -19.19
CA GLY A 93 -10.72 2.06 -19.24
C GLY A 93 -12.22 2.07 -18.93
N ALA A 94 -12.92 1.07 -19.44
CA ALA A 94 -14.28 0.74 -19.07
C ALA A 94 -14.44 -0.79 -19.03
N PHE A 95 -14.88 -1.32 -17.89
CA PHE A 95 -14.94 -2.75 -17.63
C PHE A 95 -16.34 -3.16 -17.17
N ARG A 96 -16.77 -4.38 -17.52
CA ARG A 96 -18.02 -4.98 -16.99
C ARG A 96 -17.86 -5.59 -15.59
N SER A 97 -16.62 -5.68 -15.09
CA SER A 97 -16.28 -6.28 -13.79
C SER A 97 -15.47 -5.29 -12.97
N GLU A 98 -15.87 -5.09 -11.72
CA GLU A 98 -15.20 -4.23 -10.76
C GLU A 98 -13.78 -4.72 -10.45
N ASP A 99 -13.62 -6.03 -10.25
CA ASP A 99 -12.31 -6.64 -9.98
C ASP A 99 -11.33 -6.43 -11.14
N LYS A 100 -11.82 -6.49 -12.38
CA LYS A 100 -10.99 -6.18 -13.56
C LYS A 100 -10.59 -4.70 -13.59
N ALA A 101 -11.49 -3.79 -13.24
CA ALA A 101 -11.17 -2.37 -13.16
C ALA A 101 -10.15 -2.07 -12.06
N LYS A 102 -10.33 -2.63 -10.86
CA LYS A 102 -9.39 -2.51 -9.73
C LYS A 102 -8.04 -3.15 -10.06
N GLY A 103 -8.04 -4.34 -10.66
CA GLY A 103 -6.81 -5.01 -11.12
C GLY A 103 -6.10 -4.24 -12.23
N TYR A 104 -6.82 -3.49 -13.06
CA TYR A 104 -6.23 -2.60 -14.05
C TYR A 104 -5.52 -1.40 -13.39
N ILE A 105 -6.16 -0.79 -12.38
CA ILE A 105 -5.57 0.29 -11.57
C ILE A 105 -4.34 -0.20 -10.80
N ALA A 106 -4.40 -1.40 -10.22
CA ALA A 106 -3.31 -1.96 -9.43
C ALA A 106 -2.00 -2.10 -10.24
N LYS A 107 -2.08 -2.31 -11.56
CA LYS A 107 -0.91 -2.35 -12.47
C LYS A 107 -0.15 -1.01 -12.54
N TRP A 108 -0.75 0.05 -12.03
CA TRP A 108 -0.18 1.39 -12.01
C TRP A 108 -0.03 1.91 -10.58
N SER A 109 -0.33 1.12 -9.55
CA SER A 109 -0.14 1.55 -8.15
C SER A 109 1.32 1.90 -7.83
N ASP A 110 2.28 1.27 -8.52
CA ASP A 110 3.72 1.57 -8.41
C ASP A 110 4.13 2.88 -9.13
N ARG A 111 3.24 3.44 -9.95
CA ARG A 111 3.46 4.65 -10.72
C ARG A 111 2.60 5.71 -10.05
N ASN A 112 3.24 6.61 -9.31
CA ASN A 112 2.62 7.62 -8.43
C ASN A 112 1.71 8.59 -9.21
N TYR A 113 0.60 8.08 -9.75
CA TYR A 113 -0.38 8.83 -10.51
C TYR A 113 -1.35 9.47 -9.54
N PRO A 114 -1.62 10.77 -9.71
CA PRO A 114 -2.57 11.49 -8.88
C PRO A 114 -3.97 10.94 -9.11
N SER A 115 -4.56 10.44 -8.03
CA SER A 115 -5.99 10.18 -7.91
C SER A 115 -6.58 9.36 -9.06
N VAL A 116 -6.19 8.08 -9.15
CA VAL A 116 -6.86 7.09 -10.00
C VAL A 116 -8.09 6.56 -9.26
N TYR A 117 -9.27 6.59 -9.90
CA TYR A 117 -10.52 6.15 -9.30
C TYR A 117 -11.45 5.43 -10.28
N THR A 118 -12.38 4.65 -9.75
CA THR A 118 -13.43 3.97 -10.53
C THR A 118 -14.80 4.58 -10.30
N VAL A 119 -15.57 4.76 -11.36
CA VAL A 119 -16.99 5.15 -11.30
C VAL A 119 -17.85 4.00 -11.83
N LYS A 120 -18.81 3.54 -11.01
CA LYS A 120 -19.86 2.61 -11.42
C LYS A 120 -20.96 3.41 -12.14
N ILE A 121 -21.30 3.02 -13.35
CA ILE A 121 -22.41 3.60 -14.12
C ILE A 121 -23.35 2.49 -14.59
N GLY A 122 -24.62 2.85 -14.84
CA GLY A 122 -25.64 1.93 -15.32
C GLY A 122 -26.41 1.23 -14.20
N GLU A 123 -27.40 0.44 -14.61
CA GLU A 123 -28.34 -0.21 -13.71
C GLU A 123 -28.05 -1.70 -13.59
N GLU A 124 -28.00 -2.17 -12.34
CA GLU A 124 -27.69 -3.56 -12.01
C GLU A 124 -28.81 -4.51 -12.43
N GLU A 125 -30.06 -4.03 -12.40
CA GLU A 125 -31.25 -4.77 -12.79
C GLU A 125 -31.22 -5.23 -14.26
N TYR A 126 -30.62 -4.42 -15.14
CA TYR A 126 -30.50 -4.71 -16.57
C TYR A 126 -29.15 -5.31 -16.98
N GLY A 127 -28.23 -5.50 -16.03
CA GLY A 127 -26.89 -6.03 -16.31
C GLY A 127 -25.98 -5.07 -17.11
N ASP A 128 -26.36 -3.80 -17.22
CA ASP A 128 -25.63 -2.77 -17.96
C ASP A 128 -24.72 -1.91 -17.08
N VAL A 129 -24.16 -2.54 -16.07
CA VAL A 129 -23.19 -1.93 -15.18
C VAL A 129 -21.82 -1.87 -15.86
N TRP A 130 -21.23 -0.68 -15.85
CA TRP A 130 -19.85 -0.47 -16.26
C TRP A 130 -19.04 0.23 -15.17
N PHE A 131 -17.81 -0.20 -15.01
CA PHE A 131 -16.80 0.37 -14.13
C PHE A 131 -15.80 1.14 -14.98
N ARG A 132 -15.90 2.46 -14.93
CA ARG A 132 -15.07 3.40 -15.68
C ARG A 132 -13.86 3.78 -14.85
N VAL A 133 -12.65 3.59 -15.38
CA VAL A 133 -11.39 3.95 -14.71
C VAL A 133 -10.96 5.34 -15.16
N ARG A 134 -10.93 6.28 -14.22
CA ARG A 134 -10.59 7.69 -14.43
C ARG A 134 -9.33 8.07 -13.66
N VAL A 135 -8.59 9.03 -14.20
CA VAL A 135 -7.33 9.55 -13.66
C VAL A 135 -7.43 11.06 -13.56
N GLY A 136 -7.18 11.56 -12.36
CA GLY A 136 -7.09 13.00 -12.07
C GLY A 136 -8.39 13.77 -12.24
N PHE A 137 -8.29 15.04 -11.93
CA PHE A 137 -9.32 16.05 -12.07
C PHE A 137 -8.68 17.31 -12.64
N PHE A 138 -9.27 17.85 -13.70
CA PHE A 138 -8.72 18.96 -14.48
C PHE A 138 -9.75 20.06 -14.64
N GLY A 139 -9.30 21.31 -14.56
CA GLY A 139 -10.12 22.49 -14.85
C GLY A 139 -10.43 22.63 -16.34
N SER A 140 -9.51 22.19 -17.21
CA SER A 140 -9.67 22.27 -18.67
C SER A 140 -9.64 20.90 -19.36
N LYS A 141 -10.29 20.82 -20.52
CA LYS A 141 -10.27 19.62 -21.37
C LYS A 141 -8.88 19.38 -21.95
N GLU A 142 -8.16 20.46 -22.25
CA GLU A 142 -6.85 20.45 -22.87
C GLU A 142 -5.79 19.86 -21.95
N GLU A 143 -5.79 20.21 -20.66
CA GLU A 143 -4.88 19.62 -19.65
C GLU A 143 -5.13 18.13 -19.46
N ALA A 144 -6.41 17.73 -19.35
CA ALA A 144 -6.78 16.33 -19.30
C ALA A 144 -6.31 15.58 -20.56
N ALA A 145 -6.44 16.19 -21.74
CA ALA A 145 -6.02 15.54 -22.98
C ALA A 145 -4.51 15.30 -23.05
N LYS A 146 -3.69 16.22 -22.49
CA LYS A 146 -2.23 16.05 -22.44
C LYS A 146 -1.84 14.85 -21.57
N LEU A 147 -2.34 14.77 -20.34
CA LEU A 147 -2.11 13.59 -19.50
C LEU A 147 -2.64 12.32 -20.18
N GLY A 148 -3.81 12.40 -20.81
CA GLY A 148 -4.40 11.26 -21.52
C GLY A 148 -3.53 10.73 -22.67
N ALA A 149 -2.89 11.61 -23.43
CA ALA A 149 -1.96 11.22 -24.48
C ALA A 149 -0.71 10.54 -23.91
N GLU A 150 -0.12 11.09 -22.85
CA GLU A 150 1.03 10.50 -22.16
C GLU A 150 0.69 9.10 -21.61
N LEU A 151 -0.45 8.98 -20.93
CA LEU A 151 -0.95 7.71 -20.41
C LEU A 151 -1.20 6.70 -21.53
N ALA A 152 -1.80 7.11 -22.63
CA ALA A 152 -2.12 6.24 -23.76
C ALA A 152 -0.87 5.63 -24.41
N GLU A 153 0.19 6.43 -24.57
CA GLU A 153 1.48 5.93 -25.07
C GLU A 153 2.13 4.99 -24.07
N GLU A 154 2.14 5.34 -22.77
CA GLU A 154 2.80 4.56 -21.74
C GLU A 154 2.15 3.20 -21.52
N ILE A 155 0.81 3.17 -21.44
CA ILE A 155 0.06 1.96 -21.07
C ILE A 155 -0.52 1.25 -22.29
N ASN A 156 -0.17 1.72 -23.50
CA ASN A 156 -0.67 1.22 -24.77
C ASN A 156 -2.21 1.05 -24.76
N SER A 157 -2.91 2.08 -24.31
CA SER A 157 -4.37 2.10 -24.23
C SER A 157 -4.96 3.28 -24.99
N GLY A 158 -6.26 3.20 -25.28
CA GLY A 158 -7.01 4.41 -25.63
C GLY A 158 -7.19 5.31 -24.41
N TYR A 159 -7.45 6.60 -24.67
CA TYR A 159 -7.89 7.55 -23.67
C TYR A 159 -9.08 8.35 -24.17
N TRP A 160 -9.88 8.88 -23.25
CA TRP A 160 -10.93 9.81 -23.57
C TRP A 160 -11.14 10.79 -22.42
N VAL A 161 -11.28 12.06 -22.78
CA VAL A 161 -11.58 13.11 -21.80
C VAL A 161 -13.09 13.18 -21.61
N SER A 162 -13.55 13.02 -20.37
CA SER A 162 -14.97 13.08 -20.01
C SER A 162 -15.21 14.10 -18.91
N LYS A 163 -16.42 14.66 -18.87
CA LYS A 163 -16.84 15.46 -17.72
C LYS A 163 -17.09 14.56 -16.50
N VAL A 164 -16.80 15.11 -15.32
CA VAL A 164 -16.95 14.39 -14.05
C VAL A 164 -18.43 14.30 -13.60
N ARG A 165 -19.31 15.14 -14.18
CA ARG A 165 -20.77 15.15 -13.94
C ARG A 165 -21.54 13.99 -14.56
#